data_AF-A0A4Q3RQH8-F1
#
_entry.id   AF-A0A4Q3RQH8-F1
#
_cell.length_a   1.000
_cell.length_b   1.000
_cell.length_c   1.000
_cell.angle_alpha   90.00
_cell.angle_beta   90.00
_cell.angle_gamma   90.00
#
_symmetry.space_group_name_H-M   'P 1'
#
loop_
_entity.id
_entity.type
_entity.pdbx_description
1 polymer ?
#
loop_
_entity_poly.entity_id
_entity_poly.type
_entity_poly.pdbx_seq_one_letter_code
_entity_poly.pdbx_strand_id
1 'polypeptide(L)' 'ILFTFSCSGVVSSDLFSSTIMAAAIDAGRQVRIMHRLSQPADHPVSIFHPEGEYLKGLVLYVE' A
#
# COMPACT_ATOMS: atom_id res chain seq x y z
N ILE A 1 1.01 13.63 7.97
CA ILE A 1 0.43 12.76 6.92
C ILE A 1 1.60 12.08 6.20
N LEU A 2 1.53 10.76 6.00
CA LEU A 2 2.54 9.97 5.32
C LEU A 2 1.93 9.32 4.08
N PHE A 3 2.58 9.50 2.94
CA PHE A 3 2.27 8.80 1.70
C PHE A 3 3.36 7.76 1.48
N THR A 4 2.98 6.50 1.33
CA THR A 4 3.92 5.40 1.12
C THR A 4 3.39 4.45 0.06
N PHE A 5 4.30 3.93 -0.77
CA PHE A 5 3.97 3.14 -1.94
C PHE A 5 4.95 1.98 -2.15
N SER A 6 4.49 0.95 -2.84
CA SER A 6 5.33 -0.13 -3.36
C SER A 6 4.89 -0.53 -4.77
N CYS A 7 5.84 -0.56 -5.70
CA CYS A 7 5.64 -1.01 -7.09
C CYS A 7 6.13 -2.45 -7.34
N SER A 8 6.60 -3.15 -6.31
CA SER A 8 7.13 -4.51 -6.48
C SER A 8 5.99 -5.50 -6.67
N GLY A 9 5.97 -6.24 -7.79
CA GLY A 9 4.99 -7.30 -8.04
C GLY A 9 5.09 -8.48 -7.05
N VAL A 10 6.21 -8.63 -6.35
CA VAL A 10 6.41 -9.68 -5.33
C VAL A 10 5.73 -9.31 -4.01
N VAL A 11 5.45 -8.03 -3.78
CA VAL A 11 4.81 -7.55 -2.55
C VAL A 11 3.30 -7.55 -2.73
N SER A 12 2.57 -8.36 -1.97
CA SER A 12 1.10 -8.30 -1.94
C SER A 12 0.60 -7.08 -1.16
N SER A 13 -0.69 -6.73 -1.34
CA SER A 13 -1.34 -5.65 -0.57
C SER A 13 -1.34 -5.92 0.94
N ASP A 14 -1.52 -7.18 1.33
CA ASP A 14 -1.49 -7.62 2.72
C ASP A 14 -0.09 -7.54 3.31
N LEU A 15 0.93 -8.00 2.56
CA LEU A 15 2.32 -7.90 2.98
C LEU A 15 2.71 -6.43 3.16
N PHE A 16 2.36 -5.57 2.19
CA PHE A 16 2.61 -4.14 2.28
C PHE A 16 1.97 -3.51 3.52
N SER A 17 0.68 -3.77 3.75
CA SER A 17 -0.05 -3.25 4.92
C SER A 17 0.57 -3.74 6.23
N SER A 18 0.97 -5.01 6.30
CA SER A 18 1.59 -5.62 7.48
C SER A 18 2.99 -5.03 7.75
N THR A 19 3.78 -4.78 6.70
CA THR A 19 5.09 -4.11 6.84
C THR A 19 4.93 -2.68 7.38
N ILE A 20 3.95 -1.93 6.89
CA ILE A 20 3.67 -0.59 7.41
C ILE A 20 3.19 -0.63 8.87
N MET A 21 2.36 -1.62 9.23
CA MET A 21 1.94 -1.84 10.61
C MET A 21 3.14 -2.13 11.52
N ALA A 22 4.02 -3.04 11.12
CA ALA A 22 5.24 -3.35 11.87
C ALA A 22 6.12 -2.10 12.06
N ALA A 23 6.31 -1.30 11.00
CA ALA A 23 7.06 -0.05 11.07
C ALA A 23 6.42 0.97 12.02
N ALA A 24 5.09 1.04 12.09
CA ALA A 24 4.39 1.93 13.03
C ALA A 24 4.56 1.48 14.49
N ILE A 25 4.53 0.16 14.74
CA ILE A 25 4.80 -0.44 16.06
C ILE A 25 6.25 -0.14 16.49
N ASP A 26 7.23 -0.40 15.63
CA ASP A 26 8.64 -0.17 15.90
C ASP A 26 8.93 1.33 16.15
N ALA A 27 8.24 2.22 15.43
CA ALA A 27 8.34 3.65 15.63
C ALA A 27 7.58 4.18 16.87
N GLY A 28 6.75 3.34 17.51
CA GLY A 28 5.89 3.75 18.63
C GLY A 28 4.84 4.80 18.26
N ARG A 29 4.38 4.81 16.99
CA ARG A 29 3.43 5.81 16.48
C ARG A 29 2.08 5.19 16.19
N GLN A 30 1.01 5.87 16.60
CA GLN A 30 -0.34 5.52 16.16
C GLN A 30 -0.57 6.05 14.74
N VAL A 31 -1.05 5.17 13.86
CA VAL A 31 -1.33 5.50 12.46
C VAL A 31 -2.75 5.08 12.08
N ARG A 32 -3.38 5.86 11.21
CA ARG A 32 -4.70 5.57 10.64
C ARG A 32 -4.64 5.62 9.12
N ILE A 33 -5.23 4.63 8.46
CA ILE A 33 -5.37 4.62 7.00
C ILE A 33 -6.47 5.61 6.61
N MET A 34 -6.10 6.61 5.83
CA MET A 34 -7.03 7.57 5.25
C MET A 34 -7.48 7.13 3.86
N HIS A 35 -6.53 6.69 3.02
CA HIS A 35 -6.81 6.22 1.68
C HIS A 35 -5.93 5.02 1.33
N ARG A 36 -6.52 4.10 0.56
CA ARG A 36 -5.79 3.07 -0.17
C ARG A 36 -5.75 3.51 -1.63
N LEU A 37 -4.55 3.58 -2.18
CA LEU A 37 -4.32 3.99 -3.55
C LEU A 37 -3.77 2.80 -4.33
N SER A 38 -4.08 2.76 -5.62
CA SER A 38 -3.59 1.80 -6.59
C SER A 38 -3.21 2.53 -7.87
N GLN A 39 -2.75 1.76 -8.85
CA GLN A 39 -2.55 2.25 -10.22
C GLN A 39 -3.79 2.96 -10.79
N PRO A 40 -3.59 4.08 -11.53
CA PRO A 40 -4.67 4.85 -12.14
C PRO A 40 -5.38 4.10 -13.27
N ALA A 41 -6.51 4.65 -13.72
CA ALA A 41 -7.41 4.00 -14.69
C ALA A 41 -6.81 3.77 -16.09
N ASP A 42 -5.74 4.49 -16.45
CA ASP A 42 -4.94 4.26 -17.66
C ASP A 42 -4.01 3.04 -17.54
N HIS A 43 -3.93 2.42 -16.36
CA HIS A 43 -3.19 1.20 -16.07
C HIS A 43 -4.12 0.11 -15.48
N PRO A 44 -5.15 -0.33 -16.22
CA PRO A 44 -6.13 -1.29 -15.70
C PRO A 44 -5.48 -2.65 -15.40
N VAL A 45 -5.98 -3.31 -14.37
CA VAL A 45 -5.63 -4.70 -14.07
C VAL A 45 -6.58 -5.62 -14.81
N SER A 46 -6.04 -6.55 -15.59
CA SER A 46 -6.83 -7.58 -16.24
C SER A 46 -7.17 -8.69 -15.25
N ILE A 47 -8.43 -9.12 -15.20
CA ILE A 47 -8.83 -10.28 -14.39
C ILE A 47 -8.17 -11.60 -14.84
N PHE A 48 -7.65 -11.64 -16.07
CA PHE A 48 -6.90 -12.78 -16.61
C PHE A 48 -5.38 -12.64 -16.42
N HIS A 49 -4.92 -11.52 -15.87
CA HIS A 49 -3.52 -11.25 -15.58
C HIS A 49 -3.39 -10.44 -14.28
N PRO A 50 -3.69 -11.05 -13.12
CA PRO A 50 -3.68 -10.37 -11.82
C PRO A 50 -2.28 -9.88 -11.44
N GLU A 51 -1.21 -10.42 -12.03
CA GLU A 51 0.17 -9.95 -11.83
C GLU A 51 0.36 -8.48 -12.27
N GLY A 52 -0.55 -7.96 -13.11
CA GLY A 52 -0.59 -6.55 -13.48
C GLY A 52 -0.96 -5.62 -12.31
N GLU A 53 -1.48 -6.12 -11.19
CA GLU A 53 -1.72 -5.34 -9.98
C GLU A 53 -0.44 -5.17 -9.15
N TYR A 54 0.43 -4.24 -9.56
CA TYR A 54 1.74 -4.08 -8.93
C TYR A 54 1.85 -2.85 -8.02
N LEU A 55 1.00 -1.82 -8.16
CA LEU A 55 1.11 -0.60 -7.36
C LEU A 55 0.21 -0.66 -6.13
N LYS A 56 0.80 -0.61 -4.94
CA LYS A 56 0.10 -0.46 -3.67
C LYS A 56 0.47 0.88 -3.04
N GLY A 57 -0.52 1.62 -2.55
CA GLY A 57 -0.32 2.90 -1.88
C GLY A 57 -1.17 3.05 -0.63
N LEU A 58 -0.61 3.66 0.40
CA LEU A 58 -1.32 4.06 1.61
C LEU A 58 -1.09 5.54 1.90
N VAL A 59 -2.19 6.24 2.16
CA VAL A 59 -2.19 7.58 2.76
C VAL A 59 -2.53 7.42 4.23
N LEU A 60 -1.60 7.82 5.09
CA LEU A 60 -1.67 7.59 6.53
C LEU A 60 -1.71 8.92 7.28
N TYR A 61 -2.60 9.01 8.26
CA TYR A 61 -2.47 9.97 9.34
C TYR A 61 -1.56 9.37 10.42
N VAL A 62 -0.60 10.14 10.90
CA VAL A 62 0.33 9.73 11.96
C VAL A 62 0.12 10.70 13.12
N GLU A 63 -0.22 10.18 14.30
CA GLU A 63 -0.32 10.96 15.56
C GLU A 63 1.06 11.30 16.09
#